data_AF-A0AAV6C7L9-F1
#
_entry.id   AF-A0AAV6C7L9-F1
#
_cell.length_a   1.000
_cell.length_b   1.000
_cell.length_c   1.000
_cell.angle_alpha   90.00
_cell.angle_beta   90.00
_cell.angle_gamma   90.00
#
_symmetry.space_group_name_H-M   'P 1'
#
loop_
_entity.id
_entity.type
_entity.pdbx_description
1 polymer ?
#
loop_
_entity_poly.entity_id
_entity_poly.type
_entity_poly.pdbx_seq_one_letter_code
_entity_poly.pdbx_strand_id
1 'polypeptide(L)'
;IEYVLAFLFLTRVLPNEQLTEAVLSERRGHVLRQIALLESLGPKISGLGSTEAQTLRAGALLYRSIDHALRLVTGRAANHLPESGMADRVQRLLEQWQFPLPEGIEAAVETTRRHVRSLYEHTVVLAAES
;
A
#
# COMPACT_ATOMS: atom_id res chain seq x y z
N ILE A 1 -1.80 3.07 3.55
CA ILE A 1 -2.17 2.62 2.18
C ILE A 1 -3.69 2.58 2.05
N GLU A 2 -4.40 1.74 2.81
CA GLU A 2 -5.87 1.66 2.73
C GLU A 2 -6.56 3.00 2.92
N TYR A 3 -6.11 3.82 3.87
CA TYR A 3 -6.63 5.20 4.04
C TYR A 3 -6.43 6.08 2.80
N VAL A 4 -5.29 5.97 2.10
CA VAL A 4 -5.04 6.71 0.85
C VAL A 4 -6.03 6.26 -0.22
N LEU A 5 -6.21 4.95 -0.37
CA LEU A 5 -7.16 4.39 -1.35
C LEU A 5 -8.60 4.80 -1.04
N ALA A 6 -9.01 4.69 0.21
CA ALA A 6 -10.34 5.10 0.66
C ALA A 6 -10.57 6.60 0.40
N PHE A 7 -9.59 7.44 0.69
CA PHE A 7 -9.65 8.88 0.41
C PHE A 7 -9.82 9.14 -1.09
N LEU A 8 -8.98 8.56 -1.95
CA LEU A 8 -9.07 8.72 -3.40
C LEU A 8 -10.41 8.24 -3.96
N PHE A 9 -10.93 7.10 -3.49
CA PHE A 9 -12.26 6.64 -3.89
C PHE A 9 -13.35 7.64 -3.51
N LEU A 10 -13.28 8.20 -2.29
CA LEU A 10 -14.28 9.14 -1.78
C LEU A 10 -14.23 10.52 -2.45
N THR A 11 -13.03 11.05 -2.70
CA THR A 11 -12.86 12.44 -3.12
C THR A 11 -12.64 12.62 -4.61
N ARG A 12 -12.21 11.57 -5.32
CA ARG A 12 -11.88 11.65 -6.76
C ARG A 12 -12.78 10.77 -7.60
N VAL A 13 -12.94 9.51 -7.20
CA VAL A 13 -13.65 8.51 -8.02
C VAL A 13 -15.16 8.66 -7.89
N LEU A 14 -15.72 8.57 -6.68
CA LEU A 14 -17.16 8.57 -6.43
C LEU A 14 -17.92 9.84 -6.90
N PRO A 15 -17.34 11.05 -6.85
CA PRO A 15 -18.00 12.23 -7.40
C PRO A 15 -18.15 12.22 -8.93
N ASN A 16 -17.50 11.28 -9.63
CA ASN A 16 -17.57 11.19 -11.08
C ASN A 16 -18.86 10.47 -11.51
N GLU A 17 -19.69 11.10 -12.33
CA GLU A 17 -21.00 10.54 -12.74
C GLU A 17 -20.89 9.35 -13.70
N GLN A 18 -19.71 9.08 -14.25
CA GLN A 18 -19.48 8.04 -15.28
C GLN A 18 -18.99 6.69 -14.70
N LEU A 19 -19.21 6.41 -13.43
CA LEU A 19 -18.71 5.19 -12.80
C LEU A 19 -19.50 3.95 -13.23
N THR A 20 -18.77 2.89 -13.57
CA THR A 20 -19.36 1.58 -13.82
C THR A 20 -19.55 0.79 -12.53
N GLU A 21 -20.50 -0.14 -12.52
CA GLU A 21 -20.75 -1.05 -11.40
C GLU A 21 -19.50 -1.87 -11.02
N ALA A 22 -18.67 -2.18 -12.01
CA ALA A 22 -17.36 -2.82 -11.82
C ALA A 22 -16.43 -1.99 -10.91
N VAL A 23 -16.36 -0.68 -11.10
CA VAL A 23 -15.53 0.23 -10.28
C VAL A 23 -16.03 0.28 -8.83
N LEU A 24 -17.35 0.34 -8.65
CA LEU A 24 -17.98 0.38 -7.33
C LEU A 24 -17.73 -0.92 -6.55
N SER A 25 -17.72 -2.06 -7.23
CA SER A 25 -17.49 -3.37 -6.61
C SER A 25 -16.06 -3.52 -6.07
N GLU A 26 -15.06 -2.99 -6.78
CA GLU A 26 -13.65 -3.08 -6.39
C GLU A 26 -13.27 -2.14 -5.24
N ARG A 27 -14.13 -1.17 -4.87
CA ARG A 27 -13.92 -0.32 -3.67
C ARG A 27 -13.74 -1.15 -2.39
N ARG A 28 -14.33 -2.35 -2.34
CA ARG A 28 -14.18 -3.30 -1.22
C ARG A 28 -13.29 -4.50 -1.57
N GLY A 29 -12.65 -4.45 -2.73
CA GLY A 29 -11.78 -5.48 -3.27
C GLY A 29 -10.41 -5.53 -2.61
N HIS A 30 -9.55 -6.37 -3.17
CA HIS A 30 -8.18 -6.53 -2.73
C HIS A 30 -7.35 -5.26 -2.99
N VAL A 31 -6.52 -4.83 -2.05
CA VAL A 31 -5.71 -3.59 -2.13
C VAL A 31 -4.94 -3.45 -3.45
N LEU A 32 -4.33 -4.53 -3.95
CA LEU A 32 -3.61 -4.47 -5.24
C LEU A 32 -4.53 -4.25 -6.45
N ARG A 33 -5.76 -4.78 -6.41
CA ARG A 33 -6.76 -4.54 -7.46
C ARG A 33 -7.29 -3.11 -7.40
N GLN A 34 -7.50 -2.59 -6.20
CA GLN A 34 -7.85 -1.18 -6.00
C GLN A 34 -6.79 -0.25 -6.59
N ILE A 35 -5.51 -0.51 -6.31
CA ILE A 35 -4.42 0.32 -6.86
C ILE A 35 -4.39 0.22 -8.39
N ALA A 36 -4.47 -0.99 -8.95
CA ALA A 36 -4.48 -1.19 -10.40
C ALA A 36 -5.67 -0.50 -11.08
N LEU A 37 -6.84 -0.54 -10.44
CA LEU A 37 -8.03 0.15 -10.92
C LEU A 37 -7.83 1.67 -10.92
N LEU A 38 -7.41 2.25 -9.79
CA LEU A 38 -7.16 3.69 -9.69
C LEU A 38 -6.10 4.15 -10.71
N GLU A 39 -5.04 3.37 -10.91
CA GLU A 39 -4.04 3.64 -11.95
C GLU A 39 -4.65 3.61 -13.36
N SER A 40 -5.50 2.63 -13.66
CA SER A 40 -6.13 2.49 -14.98
C SER A 40 -7.10 3.62 -15.33
N LEU A 41 -7.71 4.26 -14.32
CA LEU A 41 -8.56 5.44 -14.50
C LEU A 41 -7.74 6.69 -14.83
N GLY A 42 -6.43 6.64 -14.58
CA GLY A 42 -5.50 7.73 -14.82
C GLY A 42 -5.58 8.88 -13.80
N PRO A 43 -4.53 9.70 -13.71
CA PRO A 43 -4.36 10.67 -12.63
C PRO A 43 -5.41 11.79 -12.64
N LYS A 44 -6.02 12.09 -13.80
CA LYS A 44 -7.09 13.09 -13.88
C LYS A 44 -8.37 12.66 -13.15
N ILE A 45 -8.68 11.36 -13.16
CA ILE A 45 -9.91 10.82 -12.57
C ILE A 45 -9.64 10.32 -11.16
N SER A 46 -8.53 9.61 -10.95
CA SER A 46 -8.25 8.94 -9.67
C SER A 46 -7.30 9.72 -8.77
N GLY A 47 -6.62 10.75 -9.26
CA GLY A 47 -5.51 11.40 -8.54
C GLY A 47 -4.26 10.53 -8.41
N LEU A 48 -4.22 9.34 -9.04
CA LEU A 48 -3.12 8.39 -8.91
C LEU A 48 -2.41 8.20 -10.26
N GLY A 49 -1.15 8.63 -10.33
CA GLY A 49 -0.25 8.34 -11.44
C GLY A 49 0.51 7.02 -11.25
N SER A 50 1.29 6.63 -12.25
CA SER A 50 2.04 5.37 -12.24
C SER A 50 3.09 5.29 -11.13
N THR A 51 3.76 6.41 -10.83
CA THR A 51 4.78 6.47 -9.76
C THR A 51 4.14 6.27 -8.39
N GLU A 52 3.01 6.91 -8.14
CA GLU A 52 2.26 6.80 -6.90
C GLU A 52 1.66 5.40 -6.75
N ALA A 53 1.10 4.86 -7.84
CA ALA A 53 0.58 3.50 -7.88
C ALA A 53 1.68 2.47 -7.59
N GLN A 54 2.87 2.61 -8.18
CA GLN A 54 4.01 1.75 -7.91
C GLN A 54 4.43 1.82 -6.44
N THR A 55 4.49 3.03 -5.86
CA THR A 55 4.81 3.25 -4.45
C THR A 55 3.81 2.52 -3.53
N LEU A 56 2.51 2.65 -3.81
CA LEU A 56 1.47 1.96 -3.06
C LEU A 56 1.53 0.44 -3.23
N ARG A 57 1.77 -0.07 -4.45
CA ARG A 57 1.93 -1.50 -4.73
C ARG A 57 3.12 -2.08 -3.96
N ALA A 58 4.28 -1.43 -4.05
CA ALA A 58 5.50 -1.85 -3.35
C ALA A 58 5.29 -1.87 -1.82
N GLY A 59 4.67 -0.83 -1.26
CA GLY A 59 4.37 -0.78 0.16
C GLY A 59 3.36 -1.85 0.61
N ALA A 60 2.31 -2.11 -0.19
CA ALA A 60 1.31 -3.13 0.11
C ALA A 60 1.93 -4.54 0.11
N LEU A 61 2.81 -4.81 -0.85
CA LEU A 61 3.57 -6.06 -0.91
C LEU A 61 4.53 -6.18 0.27
N LEU A 62 5.31 -5.14 0.59
CA LEU A 62 6.21 -5.15 1.74
C LEU A 62 5.48 -5.51 3.04
N TYR A 63 4.41 -4.78 3.37
CA TYR A 63 3.68 -5.01 4.62
C TYR A 63 3.07 -6.40 4.68
N ARG A 64 2.54 -6.91 3.57
CA ARG A 64 1.93 -8.24 3.52
C ARG A 64 2.96 -9.36 3.58
N SER A 65 4.12 -9.18 2.96
CA SER A 65 5.25 -10.11 3.06
C SER A 65 5.77 -10.18 4.49
N ILE A 66 5.95 -9.03 5.16
CA ILE A 66 6.39 -9.00 6.57
C ILE A 66 5.35 -9.66 7.48
N ASP A 67 4.06 -9.32 7.35
CA ASP A 67 2.98 -9.95 8.13
C ASP A 67 2.96 -11.47 7.91
N HIS A 68 3.10 -11.94 6.67
CA HIS A 68 3.10 -13.36 6.38
C HIS A 68 4.33 -14.06 6.96
N ALA A 69 5.51 -13.47 6.82
CA ALA A 69 6.75 -14.01 7.39
C ALA A 69 6.68 -14.06 8.92
N LEU A 70 6.15 -13.03 9.57
CA LEU A 70 5.88 -13.01 11.01
C LEU A 70 4.94 -14.13 11.43
N ARG A 71 3.85 -14.35 10.70
CA ARG A 71 2.90 -15.43 10.99
C ARG A 71 3.55 -16.80 10.89
N LEU A 72 4.43 -17.02 9.92
CA LEU A 72 5.12 -18.29 9.77
C LEU A 72 6.18 -18.52 10.86
N VAL A 73 6.90 -17.45 11.26
CA VAL A 73 7.92 -17.54 12.32
C VAL A 73 7.31 -17.71 13.72
N THR A 74 6.18 -17.06 13.98
CA THR A 74 5.58 -16.98 15.33
C THR A 74 4.33 -17.83 15.53
N GLY A 75 3.72 -18.31 14.43
CA GLY A 75 2.41 -18.96 14.44
C GLY A 75 1.24 -18.00 14.69
N ARG A 76 1.47 -16.68 14.74
CA ARG A 76 0.46 -15.68 15.11
C ARG A 76 0.51 -14.44 14.23
N ALA A 77 -0.63 -13.78 14.05
CA ALA A 77 -0.66 -12.45 13.47
C ALA A 77 -0.01 -11.44 14.44
N ALA A 78 0.73 -10.48 13.90
CA ALA A 78 1.30 -9.38 14.67
C ALA A 78 1.06 -8.05 13.95
N ASN A 79 0.65 -7.04 14.72
CA ASN A 79 0.43 -5.68 14.21
C ASN A 79 1.65 -4.76 14.42
N HIS A 80 2.79 -5.34 14.82
CA HIS A 80 4.03 -4.64 15.13
C HIS A 80 5.18 -5.24 14.33
N LEU A 81 6.30 -4.52 14.30
CA LEU A 81 7.55 -5.03 13.74
C LEU A 81 8.04 -6.25 14.53
N PRO A 82 8.80 -7.17 13.91
CA PRO A 82 9.44 -8.26 14.64
C PRO A 82 10.32 -7.70 15.78
N GLU A 83 10.25 -8.34 16.94
CA GLU A 83 11.21 -8.11 18.01
C GLU A 83 12.63 -8.48 17.53
N SER A 84 13.67 -7.89 18.13
CA SER A 84 15.06 -8.05 17.66
C SER A 84 15.49 -9.51 17.51
N GLY A 85 15.09 -10.39 18.44
CA GLY A 85 15.40 -11.83 18.38
C GLY A 85 14.69 -12.60 17.25
N MET A 86 13.65 -12.02 16.64
CA MET A 86 12.89 -12.62 15.53
C MET A 86 13.18 -11.95 14.18
N ALA A 87 13.69 -10.72 14.18
CA ALA A 87 13.96 -9.94 12.97
C ALA A 87 14.85 -10.71 11.98
N ASP A 88 15.93 -11.34 12.45
CA ASP A 88 16.84 -12.14 11.61
C ASP A 88 16.17 -13.37 10.98
N ARG A 89 15.18 -13.96 11.66
CA ARG A 89 14.44 -15.12 11.13
C ARG A 89 13.46 -14.68 10.07
N VAL A 90 12.74 -13.58 10.32
CA VAL A 90 11.82 -12.97 9.36
C VAL A 90 12.59 -12.50 8.12
N GLN A 91 13.74 -11.86 8.30
CA GLN A 91 14.56 -11.37 7.20
C GLN A 91 15.07 -12.52 6.32
N ARG A 92 15.61 -13.59 6.90
CA ARG A 92 16.03 -14.78 6.13
C ARG A 92 14.89 -15.42 5.35
N LEU A 93 13.68 -15.45 5.92
CA LEU A 93 12.51 -15.98 5.23
C LEU A 93 12.11 -15.09 4.04
N LEU A 94 12.16 -13.76 4.19
CA LEU A 94 11.92 -12.82 3.09
C LEU A 94 12.97 -12.95 1.97
N GLU A 95 14.23 -13.16 2.31
CA GLU A 95 15.30 -13.44 1.34
C GLU A 95 15.05 -14.72 0.55
N GLN A 96 14.57 -15.79 1.20
CA GLN A 96 14.16 -17.03 0.53
C GLN A 96 12.98 -16.84 -0.43
N TRP A 97 12.14 -15.83 -0.19
CA TRP A 97 11.06 -15.44 -1.10
C TRP A 97 11.51 -14.49 -2.21
N GLN A 98 12.82 -14.30 -2.38
CA GLN A 98 13.39 -13.35 -3.33
C GLN A 98 12.91 -11.91 -3.07
N PHE A 99 12.65 -11.58 -1.80
CA PHE A 99 12.27 -10.25 -1.34
C PHE A 99 13.37 -9.68 -0.41
N PRO A 100 14.56 -9.36 -0.94
CA PRO A 100 15.68 -8.91 -0.13
C PRO A 100 15.41 -7.51 0.43
N LEU A 101 15.74 -7.33 1.72
CA LEU A 101 15.69 -6.04 2.41
C LEU A 101 17.10 -5.69 2.89
N PRO A 102 17.97 -5.12 2.04
CA PRO A 102 19.39 -4.94 2.34
C PRO A 102 19.64 -4.01 3.53
N GLU A 103 18.76 -3.05 3.76
CA GLU A 103 18.82 -2.12 4.91
C GLU A 103 18.06 -2.66 6.14
N GLY A 104 17.49 -3.86 6.04
CA GLY A 104 16.67 -4.49 7.08
C GLY A 104 15.19 -4.09 7.05
N ILE A 105 14.40 -4.81 7.85
CA ILE A 105 12.93 -4.68 7.90
C ILE A 105 12.51 -3.28 8.38
N GLU A 106 13.15 -2.77 9.42
CA GLU A 106 12.80 -1.49 10.03
C GLU A 106 13.00 -0.32 9.06
N ALA A 107 14.17 -0.23 8.42
CA ALA A 107 14.48 0.80 7.45
C ALA A 107 13.53 0.75 6.24
N ALA A 108 13.24 -0.44 5.73
CA ALA A 108 12.30 -0.62 4.62
C ALA A 108 10.88 -0.16 4.98
N VAL A 109 10.42 -0.48 6.20
CA VAL A 109 9.10 -0.05 6.70
C VAL A 109 9.04 1.45 6.89
N GLU A 110 10.08 2.06 7.46
CA GLU A 110 10.12 3.50 7.71
C GLU A 110 10.17 4.30 6.40
N THR A 111 11.00 3.89 5.45
CA THR A 111 11.05 4.48 4.11
C THR A 111 9.68 4.38 3.41
N THR A 112 9.03 3.21 3.49
CA THR A 112 7.68 3.03 2.93
C THR A 112 6.65 3.93 3.62
N ARG A 113 6.69 4.05 4.96
CA ARG A 113 5.80 4.93 5.71
C ARG A 113 5.96 6.38 5.28
N ARG A 114 7.20 6.85 5.12
CA ARG A 114 7.50 8.21 4.66
C ARG A 114 6.94 8.48 3.27
N HIS A 115 7.14 7.55 2.33
CA HIS A 115 6.61 7.70 0.97
C HIS A 115 5.07 7.70 0.93
N VAL A 116 4.43 6.78 1.67
CA VAL A 116 2.96 6.71 1.73
C VAL A 116 2.37 7.95 2.42
N ARG A 117 3.04 8.48 3.44
CA ARG A 117 2.61 9.72 4.12
C ARG A 117 2.73 10.92 3.18
N SER A 118 3.87 11.09 2.52
CA SER A 118 4.08 12.16 1.55
C SER A 118 3.02 12.12 0.43
N LEU A 119 2.71 10.91 -0.07
CA LEU A 119 1.64 10.73 -1.05
C LEU A 119 0.27 11.15 -0.50
N TYR A 120 -0.06 10.77 0.73
CA TYR A 120 -1.31 11.17 1.36
C TYR A 120 -1.40 12.70 1.50
N GLU A 121 -0.35 13.34 2.01
CA GLU A 121 -0.29 14.80 2.17
C GLU A 121 -0.49 15.51 0.84
N HIS A 122 0.23 15.08 -0.21
CA HIS A 122 0.07 15.63 -1.56
C HIS A 122 -1.36 15.46 -2.08
N THR A 123 -1.94 14.28 -1.87
CA THR A 123 -3.30 13.94 -2.32
C THR A 123 -4.36 14.81 -1.65
N VAL A 124 -4.22 15.05 -0.34
CA VAL A 124 -5.13 15.89 0.45
C VAL A 124 -5.02 17.35 0.04
N VAL A 125 -3.80 17.87 -0.13
CA VAL A 125 -3.57 19.25 -0.59
C VAL A 125 -4.22 19.48 -1.95
N LEU A 126 -3.97 18.60 -2.93
CA LEU A 126 -4.59 18.71 -4.26
C LEU A 126 -6.12 18.63 -4.23
N ALA A 127 -6.71 17.97 -3.23
CA ALA A 127 -8.17 17.86 -3.08
C ALA A 127 -8.78 19.10 -2.41
N ALA A 128 -8.02 19.82 -1.58
CA ALA A 128 -8.45 21.07 -0.96
C ALA A 128 -8.42 22.27 -1.93
N GLU A 129 -7.63 22.18 -3.00
CA GLU A 129 -7.48 23.22 -4.03
C GLU A 129 -8.45 23.09 -5.22
N SER A 130 -9.19 21.98 -5.29
CA SER A 130 -10.14 21.63 -6.37
C SER A 130 -11.60 21.77 -5.94
#